data_AF-A0A7V8EFT2-F1
#
_entry.id   AF-A0A7V8EFT2-F1
#
_cell.length_a   1.000
_cell.length_b   1.000
_cell.length_c   1.000
_cell.angle_alpha   90.00
_cell.angle_beta   90.00
_cell.angle_gamma   90.00
#
_symmetry.space_group_name_H-M   'P 1'
#
loop_
_entity.id
_entity.type
_entity.pdbx_description
1 polymer ?
#
loop_
_entity_poly.entity_id
_entity_poly.type
_entity_poly.pdbx_seq_one_letter_code
_entity_poly.pdbx_strand_id
1 'polypeptide(L)'
;MKLCNFVSAFEASLKALNAEAIDLDGRIARIEVKCDAQPEGRLATKLAHYRHRREGLIYKHRGAASWITTVAQPIFSVIGKRLGSAFQGTFRHESDSLASMRFLHSKLGPDCSLLLRMSMAQLCTEPSREHLCLDVQRSIVSPSAGRVDDKLPIEASISEVLAPLKLMHSVGRNFGTAD
;
A
#
# COMPACT_ATOMS: atom_id res chain seq x y z
N MET A 1 -9.48 2.08 13.52
CA MET A 1 -8.41 2.53 12.60
C MET A 1 -8.94 2.46 11.18
N LYS A 2 -8.78 3.56 10.43
CA LYS A 2 -9.20 3.70 9.02
C LYS A 2 -8.04 3.32 8.09
N LEU A 3 -8.35 2.86 6.87
CA LEU A 3 -7.33 2.48 5.89
C LEU A 3 -6.55 3.72 5.38
N CYS A 4 -7.23 4.87 5.25
CA CYS A 4 -6.63 6.13 4.80
C CYS A 4 -5.43 6.61 5.62
N ASN A 5 -5.32 6.23 6.91
CA ASN A 5 -4.16 6.60 7.73
C ASN A 5 -2.83 6.08 7.15
N PHE A 6 -2.84 4.87 6.55
CA PHE A 6 -1.64 4.31 5.90
C PHE A 6 -1.31 5.06 4.61
N VAL A 7 -2.34 5.49 3.88
CA VAL A 7 -2.22 6.25 2.65
C VAL A 7 -1.62 7.63 2.93
N SER A 8 -2.11 8.35 3.93
CA SER A 8 -1.60 9.68 4.27
C SER A 8 -0.12 9.68 4.65
N ALA A 9 0.36 8.65 5.35
CA ALA A 9 1.79 8.51 5.69
C ALA A 9 2.66 8.27 4.44
N PHE A 10 2.15 7.46 3.51
CA PHE A 10 2.79 7.22 2.22
C PHE A 10 2.80 8.48 1.34
N GLU A 11 1.69 9.21 1.26
CA GLU A 11 1.61 10.50 0.54
C GLU A 11 2.57 11.55 1.10
N ALA A 12 2.68 11.65 2.43
CA ALA A 12 3.63 12.57 3.06
C ALA A 12 5.08 12.24 2.68
N SER A 13 5.41 10.94 2.63
CA SER A 13 6.73 10.47 2.22
C SER A 13 7.00 10.78 0.74
N LEU A 14 6.01 10.58 -0.13
CA LEU A 14 6.10 10.91 -1.56
C LEU A 14 6.30 12.41 -1.79
N LYS A 15 5.53 13.25 -1.09
CA LYS A 15 5.68 14.72 -1.17
C LYS A 15 7.08 15.17 -0.76
N ALA A 16 7.63 14.58 0.31
CA ALA A 16 8.99 14.89 0.76
C ALA A 16 10.06 14.45 -0.27
N LEU A 17 9.92 13.24 -0.84
CA LEU A 17 10.80 12.75 -1.91
C LEU A 17 10.76 13.69 -3.12
N ASN A 18 9.57 14.04 -3.59
CA ASN A 18 9.37 14.87 -4.77
C ASN A 18 9.90 16.30 -4.59
N ALA A 19 9.73 16.87 -3.39
CA ALA A 19 10.28 18.19 -3.09
C ALA A 19 11.82 18.19 -3.12
N GLU A 20 12.47 17.18 -2.53
CA GLU A 20 13.93 17.08 -2.52
C GLU A 20 14.50 16.75 -3.92
N ALA A 21 13.78 15.93 -4.68
CA ALA A 21 14.04 15.65 -6.09
C ALA A 21 14.12 16.93 -6.93
N ILE A 22 13.07 17.75 -6.86
CA ILE A 22 12.98 19.02 -7.60
C ILE A 22 14.10 19.99 -7.20
N ASP A 23 14.43 20.10 -5.90
CA ASP A 23 15.53 20.96 -5.44
C ASP A 23 16.89 20.49 -5.99
N LEU A 24 17.16 19.18 -5.96
CA LEU A 24 18.39 18.61 -6.50
C LEU A 24 18.49 18.79 -8.02
N ASP A 25 17.41 18.54 -8.76
CA ASP A 25 17.37 18.73 -10.22
C ASP A 25 17.61 20.20 -10.59
N GLY A 26 16.99 21.14 -9.86
CA GLY A 26 17.24 22.56 -10.05
C GLY A 26 18.69 22.97 -9.74
N ARG A 27 19.35 22.32 -8.79
CA ARG A 27 20.78 22.55 -8.51
C ARG A 27 21.69 21.95 -9.57
N ILE A 28 21.36 20.76 -10.06
CA ILE A 28 22.07 20.07 -11.15
C ILE A 28 22.04 20.93 -12.41
N ALA A 29 20.85 21.33 -12.86
CA ALA A 29 20.67 22.15 -14.06
C ALA A 29 21.45 23.48 -13.98
N ARG A 30 21.44 24.16 -12.83
CA ARG A 30 22.20 25.40 -12.63
C ARG A 30 23.71 25.21 -12.69
N ILE A 31 24.23 24.04 -12.31
CA ILE A 31 25.67 23.75 -12.39
C ILE A 31 26.04 23.31 -13.80
N GLU A 32 25.20 22.53 -14.48
CA GLU A 32 25.42 22.12 -15.87
C GLU A 32 25.59 23.34 -16.78
N VAL A 33 24.68 24.32 -16.69
CA VAL A 33 24.80 25.60 -17.43
C VAL A 33 26.12 26.32 -17.16
N LYS A 34 26.65 26.23 -15.93
CA LYS A 34 27.92 26.86 -15.56
C LYS A 34 29.13 26.08 -16.04
N CYS A 35 29.08 24.75 -16.00
CA CYS A 35 30.13 23.88 -16.53
C CYS A 35 30.29 24.06 -18.05
N ASP A 36 29.18 24.22 -18.77
CA ASP A 36 29.19 24.49 -20.21
C ASP A 36 29.84 25.83 -20.54
N ALA A 37 29.70 26.82 -19.65
CA ALA A 37 30.34 28.13 -19.78
C ALA A 37 31.83 28.12 -19.37
N GLN A 38 32.19 27.38 -18.31
CA GLN A 38 33.56 27.24 -17.82
C GLN A 38 33.79 25.87 -17.15
N PRO A 39 34.54 24.94 -17.78
CA PRO A 39 34.81 23.64 -17.20
C PRO A 39 35.86 23.73 -16.09
N GLU A 40 35.41 23.95 -14.84
CA GLU A 40 36.25 23.88 -13.65
C GLU A 40 36.09 22.53 -12.92
N GLY A 41 37.21 21.92 -12.48
CA GLY A 41 37.19 20.64 -11.76
C GLY A 41 36.33 20.65 -10.48
N ARG A 42 36.24 21.80 -9.79
CA ARG A 42 35.40 21.95 -8.58
C ARG A 42 33.91 21.87 -8.89
N LEU A 43 33.47 22.40 -10.04
CA LEU A 43 32.07 22.35 -10.48
C LEU A 43 31.70 20.92 -10.88
N ALA A 44 32.59 20.20 -11.57
CA ALA A 44 32.40 18.80 -11.93
C ALA A 44 32.23 17.91 -10.68
N THR A 45 33.05 18.08 -9.64
CA THR A 45 32.89 17.35 -8.38
C THR A 45 31.56 17.64 -7.69
N LYS A 46 31.12 18.91 -7.69
CA LYS A 46 29.85 19.32 -7.08
C LYS A 46 28.64 18.75 -7.85
N LEU A 47 28.72 18.72 -9.17
CA LEU A 47 27.72 18.11 -10.04
C LEU A 47 27.58 16.60 -9.76
N ALA A 48 28.71 15.89 -9.73
CA ALA A 48 28.74 14.46 -9.41
C ALA A 48 28.12 14.17 -8.03
N HIS A 49 28.42 15.01 -7.03
CA HIS A 49 27.82 14.89 -5.70
C HIS A 49 26.29 15.05 -5.71
N TYR A 50 25.75 16.03 -6.45
CA TYR A 50 24.30 16.20 -6.52
C TYR A 50 23.61 15.09 -7.31
N ARG A 51 24.20 14.59 -8.40
CA ARG A 51 23.68 13.43 -9.13
C ARG A 51 23.65 12.18 -8.25
N HIS A 52 24.73 11.89 -7.53
CA HIS A 52 24.77 10.78 -6.57
C HIS A 52 23.70 10.93 -5.46
N ARG A 53 23.51 12.16 -4.92
CA ARG A 53 22.44 12.42 -3.95
C ARG A 53 21.05 12.21 -4.54
N ARG A 54 20.85 12.55 -5.82
CA ARG A 54 19.58 12.39 -6.54
C ARG A 54 19.24 10.91 -6.70
N GLU A 55 20.21 10.11 -7.13
CA GLU A 55 20.10 8.65 -7.22
C GLU A 55 19.82 8.00 -5.86
N GLY A 56 20.42 8.54 -4.80
CA GLY A 56 20.26 8.07 -3.43
C GLY A 56 18.91 8.38 -2.76
N LEU A 57 18.06 9.22 -3.36
CA LEU A 57 16.84 9.71 -2.70
C LEU A 57 15.86 8.60 -2.32
N ILE A 58 15.74 7.55 -3.14
CA ILE A 58 14.80 6.45 -2.87
C ILE A 58 15.16 5.68 -1.60
N TYR A 59 16.46 5.60 -1.27
CA TYR A 59 16.94 4.96 -0.04
C TYR A 59 16.74 5.82 1.20
N LYS A 60 16.73 7.15 1.03
CA LYS A 60 16.44 8.11 2.09
C LYS A 60 14.95 8.12 2.42
N HIS A 61 14.12 8.06 1.38
CA HIS A 61 12.66 8.10 1.47
C HIS A 61 12.06 6.70 1.30
N ARG A 62 12.47 5.75 2.15
CA ARG A 62 12.05 4.33 2.04
C ARG A 62 10.53 4.14 2.07
N GLY A 63 9.82 5.00 2.81
CA GLY A 63 8.36 4.98 2.84
C GLY A 63 7.75 5.23 1.46
N ALA A 64 8.39 6.04 0.62
CA ALA A 64 7.92 6.32 -0.75
C ALA A 64 8.37 5.26 -1.78
N ALA A 65 9.26 4.32 -1.41
CA ALA A 65 9.86 3.39 -2.36
C ALA A 65 8.89 2.31 -2.86
N SER A 66 7.89 1.93 -2.05
CA SER A 66 6.86 0.98 -2.47
C SER A 66 5.57 1.17 -1.66
N TRP A 67 4.48 1.44 -2.36
CA TRP A 67 3.14 1.51 -1.74
C TRP A 67 2.68 0.14 -1.24
N ILE A 68 3.14 -0.96 -1.85
CA ILE A 68 2.76 -2.31 -1.44
C ILE A 68 3.30 -2.59 -0.04
N THR A 69 4.57 -2.32 0.20
CA THR A 69 5.19 -2.55 1.51
C THR A 69 4.76 -1.53 2.56
N THR A 70 4.43 -0.30 2.13
CA THR A 70 4.11 0.80 3.06
C THR A 70 2.61 0.92 3.37
N VAL A 71 1.74 0.47 2.46
CA VAL A 71 0.28 0.62 2.57
C VAL A 71 -0.41 -0.74 2.59
N ALA A 72 -0.31 -1.52 1.50
CA ALA A 72 -1.10 -2.74 1.34
C ALA A 72 -0.76 -3.81 2.39
N GLN A 73 0.53 -4.15 2.52
CA GLN A 73 0.99 -5.20 3.43
C GLN A 73 0.69 -4.86 4.91
N PRO A 74 0.91 -3.64 5.42
CA PRO A 74 0.49 -3.26 6.77
C PRO A 74 -1.02 -3.38 7.00
N ILE A 75 -1.84 -2.91 6.06
CA ILE A 75 -3.30 -3.04 6.12
C ILE A 75 -3.69 -4.52 6.22
N PHE A 76 -3.18 -5.35 5.31
CA PHE A 76 -3.51 -6.77 5.30
C PHE A 76 -3.00 -7.50 6.54
N SER A 77 -1.83 -7.14 7.06
CA SER A 77 -1.29 -7.69 8.31
C SER A 77 -2.19 -7.39 9.51
N VAL A 78 -2.69 -6.16 9.62
CA VAL A 78 -3.62 -5.80 10.70
C VAL A 78 -4.93 -6.56 10.56
N ILE A 79 -5.45 -6.71 9.34
CA ILE A 79 -6.65 -7.49 9.07
C ILE A 79 -6.46 -8.95 9.47
N GLY A 80 -5.35 -9.58 9.07
CA GLY A 80 -5.02 -10.95 9.47
C GLY A 80 -4.96 -11.12 10.99
N LYS A 81 -4.30 -10.20 11.69
CA LYS A 81 -4.27 -10.21 13.17
C LYS A 81 -5.66 -10.09 13.80
N ARG A 82 -6.57 -9.35 13.18
CA ARG A 82 -7.96 -9.18 13.67
C ARG A 82 -8.85 -10.38 13.37
N LEU A 83 -8.58 -11.13 12.31
CA LEU A 83 -9.25 -12.41 12.02
C LEU A 83 -8.79 -13.53 12.95
N GLY A 84 -7.56 -13.43 13.48
CA GLY A 84 -7.01 -14.39 14.42
C GLY A 84 -6.60 -15.71 13.77
N SER A 85 -6.31 -16.72 14.59
CA SER A 85 -5.76 -18.02 14.15
C SER A 85 -6.76 -18.89 13.37
N ALA A 86 -8.05 -18.53 13.36
CA ALA A 86 -9.06 -19.24 12.60
C ALA A 86 -8.90 -19.05 11.08
N PHE A 87 -8.17 -18.01 10.65
CA PHE A 87 -7.95 -17.71 9.24
C PHE A 87 -6.48 -17.79 8.87
N GLN A 88 -6.19 -18.42 7.74
CA GLN A 88 -4.87 -18.43 7.12
C GLN A 88 -4.85 -17.45 5.95
N GLY A 89 -3.90 -16.51 5.99
CA GLY A 89 -3.77 -15.46 5.00
C GLY A 89 -2.62 -15.72 4.03
N THR A 90 -2.88 -15.58 2.73
CA THR A 90 -1.88 -15.67 1.67
C THR A 90 -1.82 -14.36 0.92
N PHE A 91 -0.69 -13.65 1.03
CA PHE A 91 -0.41 -12.43 0.30
C PHE A 91 0.10 -12.73 -1.10
N ARG A 92 -0.30 -11.92 -2.09
CA ARG A 92 0.24 -11.94 -3.45
C ARG A 92 0.52 -10.53 -3.93
N HIS A 93 1.75 -10.33 -4.39
CA HIS A 93 2.11 -9.19 -5.21
C HIS A 93 1.78 -9.55 -6.66
N GLU A 94 0.67 -9.02 -7.18
CA GLU A 94 0.17 -9.36 -8.52
C GLU A 94 0.88 -8.51 -9.59
N SER A 95 1.12 -7.23 -9.30
CA SER A 95 1.91 -6.30 -10.10
C SER A 95 2.31 -5.07 -9.27
N ASP A 96 3.15 -4.19 -9.82
CA ASP A 96 3.54 -2.93 -9.15
C ASP A 96 2.35 -2.01 -8.83
N SER A 97 1.18 -2.23 -9.43
CA SER A 97 -0.05 -1.47 -9.21
C SER A 97 -1.16 -2.27 -8.52
N LEU A 98 -0.96 -3.57 -8.24
CA LEU A 98 -1.99 -4.44 -7.68
C LEU A 98 -1.39 -5.40 -6.63
N ALA A 99 -1.99 -5.38 -5.44
CA ALA A 99 -1.69 -6.31 -4.36
C ALA A 99 -2.96 -6.98 -3.86
N SER A 100 -2.87 -8.26 -3.51
CA SER A 100 -4.00 -9.02 -2.99
C SER A 100 -3.65 -9.82 -1.74
N MET A 101 -4.62 -10.06 -0.88
CA MET A 101 -4.50 -11.01 0.21
C MET A 101 -5.78 -11.82 0.37
N ARG A 102 -5.64 -13.15 0.34
CA ARG A 102 -6.72 -14.09 0.54
C ARG A 102 -6.62 -14.72 1.92
N PHE A 103 -7.69 -14.65 2.70
CA PHE A 103 -7.86 -15.32 3.97
C PHE A 103 -8.85 -16.48 3.82
N LEU A 104 -8.44 -17.68 4.23
CA LEU A 104 -9.28 -18.88 4.24
C LEU A 104 -9.51 -19.31 5.68
N HIS A 105 -10.75 -19.68 6.04
CA HIS A 105 -11.01 -20.27 7.34
C HIS A 105 -10.38 -21.67 7.43
N SER A 106 -9.66 -21.97 8.50
CA SER A 106 -8.87 -23.20 8.64
C SER A 106 -9.69 -24.49 8.60
N LYS A 107 -10.96 -24.43 9.03
CA LYS A 107 -11.87 -25.59 9.02
C LYS A 107 -12.82 -25.65 7.82
N LEU A 108 -13.20 -24.48 7.30
CA LEU A 108 -14.24 -24.38 6.26
C LEU A 108 -13.64 -24.13 4.88
N GLY A 109 -12.36 -23.81 4.81
CA GLY A 109 -11.63 -23.64 3.57
C GLY A 109 -12.24 -22.54 2.68
N PRO A 110 -12.38 -22.79 1.37
CA PRO A 110 -12.90 -21.81 0.41
C PRO A 110 -14.32 -21.31 0.71
N ASP A 111 -15.15 -22.13 1.35
CA ASP A 111 -16.56 -21.83 1.62
C ASP A 111 -16.74 -20.72 2.67
N CYS A 112 -15.67 -20.43 3.43
CA CYS A 112 -15.59 -19.26 4.30
C CYS A 112 -14.26 -18.55 4.04
N SER A 113 -14.29 -17.54 3.16
CA SER A 113 -13.09 -16.83 2.75
C SER A 113 -13.30 -15.33 2.53
N LEU A 114 -12.20 -14.59 2.67
CA LEU A 114 -12.11 -13.16 2.39
C LEU A 114 -10.96 -12.94 1.41
N LEU A 115 -11.22 -12.26 0.31
CA LEU A 115 -10.20 -11.75 -0.57
C LEU A 115 -10.26 -10.23 -0.57
N LEU A 116 -9.12 -9.60 -0.30
CA LEU A 116 -8.93 -8.18 -0.45
C LEU A 116 -7.99 -7.93 -1.62
N ARG A 117 -8.38 -7.01 -2.51
CA ARG A 117 -7.54 -6.49 -3.57
C ARG A 117 -7.43 -5.00 -3.40
N MET A 118 -6.20 -4.49 -3.43
CA MET A 118 -5.92 -3.08 -3.47
C MET A 118 -5.22 -2.77 -4.78
N SER A 119 -5.73 -1.79 -5.52
CA SER A 119 -5.10 -1.31 -6.74
C SER A 119 -4.79 0.17 -6.66
N MET A 120 -3.67 0.56 -7.26
CA MET A 120 -3.23 1.94 -7.36
C MET A 120 -3.26 2.36 -8.83
N ALA A 121 -4.04 3.38 -9.16
CA ALA A 121 -4.28 3.78 -10.56
C ALA A 121 -2.99 4.27 -11.26
N GLN A 122 -2.07 4.88 -10.52
CA GLN A 122 -0.79 5.35 -11.05
C GLN A 122 0.31 5.21 -9.99
N LEU A 123 1.45 4.64 -10.39
CA LEU A 123 2.68 4.72 -9.62
C LEU A 123 3.15 6.17 -9.61
N CYS A 124 3.08 6.82 -8.46
CA CYS A 124 3.71 8.13 -8.23
C CYS A 124 5.23 7.99 -8.12
N THR A 125 5.88 7.41 -9.14
CA THR A 125 7.34 7.31 -9.24
C THR A 125 7.97 8.59 -9.78
N GLU A 126 7.15 9.49 -10.34
CA GLU A 126 7.55 10.81 -10.79
C GLU A 126 6.94 11.91 -9.90
N PRO A 127 7.54 13.11 -9.86
CA PRO A 127 6.98 14.24 -9.13
C PRO A 127 5.64 14.69 -9.72
N SER A 128 4.56 14.02 -9.30
CA SER A 128 3.18 14.38 -9.58
C SER A 128 2.59 15.19 -8.43
N ARG A 129 1.72 16.15 -8.77
CA ARG A 129 0.90 16.91 -7.81
C ARG A 129 -0.41 16.20 -7.47
N GLU A 130 -0.70 15.07 -8.11
CA GLU A 130 -1.95 14.35 -7.96
C GLU A 130 -1.99 13.52 -6.68
N HIS A 131 -3.20 13.34 -6.15
CA HIS A 131 -3.46 12.48 -5.00
C HIS A 131 -3.41 11.01 -5.40
N LEU A 132 -3.05 10.14 -4.45
CA LEU A 132 -3.07 8.71 -4.72
C LEU A 132 -4.50 8.23 -4.89
N CYS A 133 -4.79 7.63 -6.05
CA CYS A 133 -6.05 6.95 -6.28
C CYS A 133 -5.87 5.45 -5.94
N LEU A 134 -6.44 5.04 -4.82
CA LEU A 134 -6.43 3.66 -4.33
C LEU A 134 -7.86 3.11 -4.30
N ASP A 135 -8.04 1.98 -4.98
CA ASP A 135 -9.28 1.22 -4.97
C ASP A 135 -9.13 0.00 -4.06
N VAL A 136 -10.15 -0.27 -3.25
CA VAL A 136 -10.22 -1.47 -2.40
C VAL A 136 -11.42 -2.30 -2.82
N GLN A 137 -11.16 -3.50 -3.32
CA GLN A 137 -12.18 -4.50 -3.60
C GLN A 137 -12.14 -5.58 -2.52
N ARG A 138 -13.32 -5.95 -2.03
CA ARG A 138 -13.53 -7.00 -1.05
C ARG A 138 -14.44 -8.06 -1.66
N SER A 139 -14.01 -9.31 -1.60
CA SER A 139 -14.83 -10.48 -1.94
C SER A 139 -14.95 -11.37 -0.72
N ILE A 140 -16.17 -11.68 -0.30
CA ILE A 140 -16.46 -12.56 0.83
C ILE A 140 -17.23 -13.76 0.32
N VAL A 141 -16.76 -14.96 0.65
CA VAL A 141 -17.49 -16.21 0.42
C VAL A 141 -17.96 -16.73 1.76
N SER A 142 -19.24 -17.08 1.82
CA SER A 142 -19.89 -17.62 3.01
C SER A 142 -20.81 -18.80 2.64
N PRO A 143 -21.03 -19.75 3.55
CA PRO A 143 -21.95 -20.86 3.28
C PRO A 143 -23.41 -20.40 3.12
N SER A 144 -23.82 -19.33 3.81
CA SER A 144 -25.22 -18.88 3.85
C SER A 144 -25.60 -17.89 2.76
N ALA A 145 -24.68 -17.02 2.33
CA ALA A 145 -24.95 -15.97 1.34
C ALA A 145 -24.17 -16.16 0.04
N GLY A 146 -23.36 -17.23 -0.09
CA GLY A 146 -22.47 -17.42 -1.22
C GLY A 146 -21.40 -16.33 -1.30
N ARG A 147 -21.06 -15.91 -2.51
CA ARG A 147 -20.06 -14.86 -2.77
C ARG A 147 -20.70 -13.49 -2.88
N VAL A 148 -20.17 -12.54 -2.12
CA VAL A 148 -20.52 -11.12 -2.17
C VAL A 148 -19.26 -10.31 -2.46
N ASP A 149 -19.34 -9.44 -3.46
CA ASP A 149 -18.26 -8.55 -3.88
C ASP A 149 -18.65 -7.09 -3.63
N ASP A 150 -17.79 -6.34 -2.94
CA ASP A 150 -17.99 -4.94 -2.59
C ASP A 150 -16.78 -4.10 -2.98
N LYS A 151 -17.04 -2.83 -3.32
CA LYS A 151 -16.00 -1.80 -3.36
C LYS A 151 -16.06 -1.00 -2.07
N LEU A 152 -14.93 -0.90 -1.39
CA LEU A 152 -14.82 -0.16 -0.13
C LEU A 152 -14.10 1.17 -0.37
N PRO A 153 -14.61 2.28 0.19
CA PRO A 153 -13.87 3.53 0.20
C PRO A 153 -12.64 3.40 1.09
N ILE A 154 -11.60 4.20 0.83
CA ILE A 154 -10.36 4.17 1.62
C ILE A 154 -10.58 4.70 3.06
N GLU A 155 -11.66 5.43 3.29
CA GLU A 155 -12.11 5.89 4.61
C GLU A 155 -12.66 4.75 5.46
N ALA A 156 -12.91 3.58 4.87
CA ALA A 156 -13.46 2.43 5.58
C ALA A 156 -12.59 2.06 6.78
N SER A 157 -13.25 1.68 7.87
CA SER A 157 -12.56 1.14 9.04
C SER A 157 -12.25 -0.33 8.88
N ILE A 158 -11.23 -0.83 9.57
CA ILE A 158 -10.96 -2.28 9.62
C ILE A 158 -12.18 -3.06 10.12
N SER A 159 -12.98 -2.46 11.02
CA SER A 159 -14.22 -3.09 11.49
C SER A 159 -15.24 -3.24 10.37
N GLU A 160 -15.40 -2.26 9.49
CA GLU A 160 -16.30 -2.33 8.33
C GLU A 160 -15.82 -3.34 7.30
N VAL A 161 -14.50 -3.40 7.05
CA VAL A 161 -13.89 -4.42 6.18
C VAL A 161 -14.23 -5.83 6.66
N LEU A 162 -14.25 -6.04 7.98
CA LEU A 162 -14.48 -7.34 8.61
C LEU A 162 -15.93 -7.61 9.04
N ALA A 163 -16.82 -6.62 8.97
CA ALA A 163 -18.17 -6.71 9.50
C ALA A 163 -18.94 -7.96 9.01
N PRO A 164 -18.88 -8.33 7.71
CA PRO A 164 -19.64 -9.48 7.23
C PRO A 164 -19.09 -10.83 7.72
N LEU A 165 -17.79 -10.91 8.08
CA LEU A 165 -17.18 -12.13 8.64
C LEU A 165 -17.47 -12.28 10.14
N LYS A 166 -17.62 -11.16 10.86
CA LYS A 166 -17.94 -11.20 12.29
C LYS A 166 -19.33 -11.77 12.57
N LEU A 167 -20.29 -11.56 11.66
CA LEU A 167 -21.60 -12.21 11.73
C LEU A 167 -21.50 -13.75 11.65
N MET A 168 -20.46 -14.29 11.00
CA MET A 168 -20.25 -15.73 10.84
C MET A 168 -19.77 -16.44 12.12
N HIS A 169 -19.03 -15.74 12.99
CA HIS A 169 -18.62 -16.27 14.30
C HIS A 169 -19.79 -16.49 15.26
N SER A 170 -20.95 -15.86 15.01
CA SER A 170 -22.15 -16.05 15.83
C SER A 170 -22.98 -17.27 15.42
N VAL A 171 -22.95 -17.65 14.14
CA VAL A 171 -23.68 -18.82 13.64
C VAL A 171 -22.99 -20.12 14.03
N GLY A 172 -21.65 -20.13 14.09
CA GLY A 172 -20.87 -21.30 14.51
C GLY A 172 -20.90 -21.63 16.01
N ARG A 173 -21.45 -20.74 16.87
CA ARG A 173 -21.62 -21.03 18.31
C ARG A 173 -22.97 -21.66 18.65
N ASN A 174 -23.98 -21.53 17.79
CA ASN A 174 -25.33 -22.03 18.09
C ASN A 174 -25.55 -23.50 17.68
N PHE A 175 -24.56 -24.15 17.05
CA PHE A 175 -24.62 -25.57 16.68
C PHE A 175 -23.83 -26.48 17.63
N GLY A 176 -23.46 -26.01 18.82
CA GLY A 176 -22.63 -26.77 19.76
C GLY A 176 -23.05 -26.58 21.21
N THR A 177 -24.25 -27.05 21.55
CA THR A 177 -24.59 -27.73 22.82
C THR A 177 -26.07 -28.12 22.74
N ALA A 178 -26.33 -29.34 22.29
CA ALA A 178 -27.52 -30.09 22.66
C ALA A 178 -27.01 -31.47 23.09
N ASP A 179 -26.62 -31.55 24.36
CA ASP A 179 -26.71 -32.79 25.13
C ASP A 179 -28.10 -32.80 25.81
#